data_AF-A0A235F663-F1
#
_entry.id   AF-A0A235F663-F1
#
_cell.length_a   1.000
_cell.length_b   1.000
_cell.length_c   1.000
_cell.angle_alpha   90.00
_cell.angle_beta   90.00
_cell.angle_gamma   90.00
#
_symmetry.space_group_name_H-M   'P 1'
#
loop_
_entity.id
_entity.type
_entity.pdbx_description
1 polymer ?
#
loop_
_entity_poly.entity_id
_entity_poly.type
_entity_poly.pdbx_seq_one_letter_code
_entity_poly.pdbx_strand_id
1 'polypeptide(L)'
;MRKLADSKSKKSQIENKIKKLVKKLNNELDKAKKKAIRKELKILENKLVSVKREIYKYSYNPKRDEIERKNKEELIKKKEEEERLRLIQEDLKNRAQKTPYVRYKKVKKIKSNKVCPSCNTPFNFNFGFQRCRCS
;
A
#
# COMPACT_ATOMS: atom_id res chain seq x y z
N MET A 1 -18.38 -27.57 27.03
CA MET A 1 -18.06 -26.33 27.78
C MET A 1 -16.86 -26.48 28.73
N ARG A 2 -16.84 -27.42 29.70
CA ARG A 2 -15.73 -27.58 30.68
C ARG A 2 -14.33 -27.71 30.04
N LYS A 3 -14.16 -28.62 29.07
CA LYS A 3 -12.89 -28.82 28.34
C LYS A 3 -12.32 -27.56 27.66
N LEU A 4 -13.19 -26.65 27.19
CA LEU A 4 -12.76 -25.39 26.57
C LEU A 4 -12.23 -24.41 27.62
N ALA A 5 -12.91 -24.30 28.76
CA ALA A 5 -12.47 -23.48 29.89
C ALA A 5 -11.13 -23.96 30.45
N ASP A 6 -10.98 -25.29 30.60
CA ASP A 6 -9.74 -25.91 31.07
C ASP A 6 -8.58 -25.63 30.11
N SER A 7 -8.83 -25.74 28.79
CA SER A 7 -7.82 -25.46 27.76
C SER A 7 -7.42 -23.98 27.73
N LYS A 8 -8.37 -23.05 27.91
CA LYS A 8 -8.10 -21.61 28.04
C LYS A 8 -7.26 -21.29 29.29
N SER A 9 -7.57 -21.93 30.41
CA SER A 9 -6.78 -21.80 31.65
C SER A 9 -5.34 -22.29 31.44
N LYS A 10 -5.16 -23.49 30.84
CA LYS A 10 -3.83 -24.03 30.48
C LYS A 10 -3.04 -23.09 29.57
N LYS A 11 -3.69 -22.48 28.57
CA LYS A 11 -3.05 -21.49 27.68
C LYS A 11 -2.50 -20.30 28.46
N SER A 12 -3.30 -19.71 29.35
CA SER A 12 -2.89 -18.57 30.19
C SER A 12 -1.70 -18.94 31.09
N GLN A 13 -1.73 -20.13 31.71
CA GLN A 13 -0.63 -20.62 32.53
C GLN A 13 0.69 -20.77 31.73
N ILE A 14 0.62 -21.30 30.50
CA ILE A 14 1.80 -21.44 29.63
C ILE A 14 2.33 -20.07 29.21
N GLU A 15 1.46 -19.14 28.80
CA GLU A 15 1.87 -17.78 28.41
C GLU A 15 2.56 -17.03 29.56
N ASN A 16 2.05 -17.17 30.78
CA ASN A 16 2.67 -16.60 31.97
C ASN A 16 4.04 -17.22 32.28
N LYS A 17 4.20 -18.54 32.10
CA LYS A 17 5.50 -19.21 32.25
C LYS A 17 6.50 -18.75 31.20
N ILE A 18 6.09 -18.62 29.94
CA ILE A 18 6.93 -18.08 28.85
C ILE A 18 7.39 -16.66 29.20
N LYS A 19 6.48 -15.76 29.60
CA LYS A 19 6.84 -14.39 30.01
C LYS A 19 7.88 -14.36 31.13
N LYS A 20 7.73 -15.23 32.14
CA LYS A 20 8.71 -15.36 33.24
C LYS A 20 10.07 -15.85 32.74
N LEU A 21 10.10 -16.84 31.86
CA LEU A 21 11.34 -17.39 31.30
C LEU A 21 12.06 -16.42 30.36
N VAL A 22 11.33 -15.63 29.57
CA VAL A 22 11.92 -14.57 28.74
C VAL A 22 12.59 -13.50 29.62
N LYS A 23 11.94 -13.08 30.71
CA LYS A 23 12.57 -12.17 31.69
C LYS A 23 13.84 -12.77 32.29
N LYS A 24 13.80 -14.06 32.69
CA LYS A 24 14.99 -14.77 33.18
C LYS A 24 16.10 -14.84 32.12
N LEU A 25 15.75 -15.11 30.87
CA LEU A 25 16.70 -15.19 29.76
C LEU A 25 17.49 -13.89 29.56
N ASN A 26 16.81 -12.75 29.68
CA ASN A 26 17.43 -11.43 29.51
C ASN A 26 18.36 -11.07 30.68
N ASN A 27 18.03 -11.52 31.89
CA ASN A 27 18.81 -11.21 33.10
C ASN A 27 19.96 -12.21 33.33
N GLU A 28 19.91 -13.41 32.75
CA GLU A 28 20.96 -14.41 32.91
C GLU A 28 22.22 -13.98 32.15
N LEU A 29 23.41 -14.24 32.70
CA LEU A 29 24.69 -13.98 32.02
C LEU A 29 25.35 -15.28 31.53
N ASP A 30 25.15 -16.38 32.26
CA ASP A 30 25.73 -17.68 31.97
C ASP A 30 25.18 -18.28 30.66
N LYS A 31 26.10 -18.62 29.75
CA LYS A 31 25.80 -19.20 28.44
C LYS A 31 25.14 -20.58 28.54
N ALA A 32 25.52 -21.40 29.52
CA ALA A 32 24.93 -22.74 29.71
C ALA A 32 23.48 -22.64 30.18
N LYS A 33 23.21 -21.76 31.15
CA LYS A 33 21.85 -21.48 31.65
C LYS A 33 20.97 -20.84 30.59
N LYS A 34 21.49 -19.89 29.79
CA LYS A 34 20.76 -19.36 28.62
C LYS A 34 20.34 -20.45 27.64
N LYS A 35 21.23 -21.41 27.36
CA LYS A 35 20.93 -22.54 26.46
C LYS A 35 19.82 -23.43 27.03
N ALA A 36 19.83 -23.69 28.34
CA ALA A 36 18.77 -24.42 29.02
C ALA A 36 17.42 -23.69 28.93
N ILE A 37 17.40 -22.38 29.24
CA ILE A 37 16.17 -21.55 29.17
C ILE A 37 15.61 -21.51 27.74
N ARG A 38 16.46 -21.39 26.71
CA ARG A 38 16.02 -21.43 25.30
C ARG A 38 15.38 -22.76 24.90
N LYS A 39 15.94 -23.88 25.39
CA LYS A 39 15.34 -25.21 25.16
C LYS A 39 13.97 -25.31 25.82
N GLU A 40 13.85 -24.84 27.06
CA GLU A 40 12.59 -24.85 27.81
C GLU A 40 11.52 -23.96 27.15
N LEU A 41 11.91 -22.76 26.68
CA LEU A 41 11.03 -21.87 25.92
C LEU A 41 10.49 -22.56 24.67
N LYS A 42 11.35 -23.22 23.88
CA LYS A 42 10.92 -23.95 22.67
C LYS A 42 9.93 -25.08 22.99
N ILE A 43 10.12 -25.78 24.10
CA ILE A 43 9.17 -26.82 24.57
C ILE A 43 7.83 -26.18 24.95
N LEU A 44 7.84 -25.06 25.66
CA LEU A 44 6.62 -24.36 26.07
C LEU A 44 5.88 -23.73 24.89
N GLU A 45 6.60 -23.20 23.90
CA GLU A 45 6.02 -22.69 22.65
C GLU A 45 5.31 -23.80 21.88
N ASN A 46 5.95 -24.97 21.73
CA ASN A 46 5.32 -26.13 21.10
C ASN A 46 4.08 -26.60 21.87
N LYS A 47 4.15 -26.64 23.21
CA LYS A 47 2.99 -26.95 24.06
C LYS A 47 1.88 -25.91 23.88
N LEU A 48 2.21 -24.63 23.78
CA LEU A 48 1.26 -23.55 23.55
C LEU A 48 0.53 -23.72 22.21
N VAL A 49 1.25 -24.12 21.15
CA VAL A 49 0.66 -24.43 19.84
C VAL A 49 -0.35 -25.57 19.96
N SER A 50 0.00 -26.66 20.66
CA SER A 50 -0.91 -27.79 20.89
C SER A 50 -2.19 -27.35 21.60
N VAL A 51 -2.07 -26.60 22.70
CA VAL A 51 -3.23 -26.09 23.45
C VAL A 51 -4.07 -25.13 22.61
N LYS A 52 -3.45 -24.28 21.78
CA LYS A 52 -4.18 -23.39 20.85
C LYS A 52 -5.00 -24.20 19.83
N ARG A 53 -4.45 -25.30 19.31
CA ARG A 53 -5.17 -26.21 18.39
C ARG A 53 -6.35 -26.88 19.08
N GLU A 54 -6.19 -27.32 20.33
CA GLU A 54 -7.29 -27.88 21.13
C GLU A 54 -8.39 -26.85 21.37
N ILE A 55 -8.03 -25.63 21.77
CA ILE A 55 -8.98 -24.53 21.95
C ILE A 55 -9.75 -24.29 20.66
N TYR A 56 -9.04 -24.20 19.52
CA TYR A 56 -9.67 -24.02 18.21
C TYR A 56 -10.67 -25.15 17.92
N LYS A 57 -10.28 -26.41 18.11
CA LYS A 57 -11.16 -27.57 17.88
C LYS A 57 -12.43 -27.52 18.75
N TYR A 58 -12.32 -27.09 20.00
CA TYR A 58 -13.46 -27.00 20.92
C TYR A 58 -14.29 -25.71 20.75
N SER A 59 -13.71 -24.67 20.14
CA SER A 59 -14.42 -23.42 19.82
C SER A 59 -14.97 -23.38 18.40
N TYR A 60 -14.51 -24.27 17.52
CA TYR A 60 -14.88 -24.33 16.12
C TYR A 60 -16.38 -24.55 16.00
N ASN A 61 -17.05 -23.64 15.30
CA ASN A 61 -18.44 -23.76 14.97
C ASN A 61 -18.58 -23.45 13.47
N PRO A 62 -18.79 -24.48 12.62
CA PRO A 62 -18.71 -24.33 11.18
C PRO A 62 -19.67 -23.27 10.63
N LYS A 63 -20.88 -23.13 11.21
CA LYS A 63 -21.85 -22.10 10.80
C LYS A 63 -21.38 -20.69 11.15
N ARG A 64 -20.87 -20.49 12.37
CA ARG A 64 -20.36 -19.19 12.82
C ARG A 64 -19.12 -18.79 12.03
N ASP A 65 -18.20 -19.71 11.81
CA ASP A 65 -16.93 -19.45 11.13
C ASP A 65 -17.12 -19.20 9.63
N GLU A 66 -18.17 -19.74 9.01
CA GLU A 66 -18.56 -19.39 7.65
C GLU A 66 -19.11 -17.96 7.55
N ILE A 67 -19.98 -17.55 8.48
CA ILE A 67 -20.50 -16.17 8.54
C ILE A 67 -19.35 -15.18 8.78
N GLU A 68 -18.46 -15.46 9.74
CA GLU A 68 -17.30 -14.60 10.01
C GLU A 68 -16.35 -14.51 8.82
N ARG A 69 -16.21 -15.57 8.00
CA ARG A 69 -15.44 -15.52 6.75
C ARG A 69 -16.09 -14.64 5.70
N LYS A 70 -17.40 -14.81 5.45
CA LYS A 70 -18.15 -13.96 4.51
C LYS A 70 -18.06 -12.48 4.88
N ASN A 71 -18.24 -12.17 6.17
CA ASN A 71 -18.12 -10.80 6.67
C ASN A 71 -16.71 -10.22 6.48
N LYS A 72 -15.65 -11.03 6.69
CA LYS A 72 -14.27 -10.60 6.47
C LYS A 72 -13.97 -10.35 5.00
N GLU A 73 -14.45 -11.23 4.11
CA GLU A 73 -14.29 -11.05 2.66
C GLU A 73 -14.99 -9.79 2.17
N GLU A 74 -16.22 -9.51 2.64
CA GLU A 74 -16.90 -8.25 2.33
C GLU A 74 -16.15 -7.03 2.84
N LEU A 75 -15.60 -7.09 4.05
CA LEU A 75 -14.81 -6.00 4.61
C LEU A 75 -13.54 -5.73 3.79
N ILE A 76 -12.86 -6.79 3.33
CA ILE A 76 -11.67 -6.67 2.48
C ILE A 76 -12.05 -6.02 1.15
N LYS A 77 -13.12 -6.50 0.49
CA LYS A 77 -13.61 -5.91 -0.77
C LYS A 77 -13.93 -4.43 -0.63
N LYS A 78 -14.60 -4.03 0.47
CA LYS A 78 -14.88 -2.61 0.74
C LYS A 78 -13.60 -1.78 0.87
N LYS A 79 -12.59 -2.28 1.58
CA LYS A 79 -11.30 -1.60 1.73
C LYS A 79 -10.55 -1.47 0.40
N GLU A 80 -10.52 -2.53 -0.39
CA GLU A 80 -9.90 -2.51 -1.73
C GLU A 80 -10.61 -1.53 -2.66
N GLU A 81 -11.94 -1.45 -2.60
CA GLU A 81 -12.71 -0.49 -3.37
C GLU A 81 -12.47 0.96 -2.93
N GLU A 82 -12.43 1.22 -1.62
CA GLU A 82 -12.07 2.52 -1.05
C GLU A 82 -10.66 2.96 -1.49
N GLU A 83 -9.69 2.05 -1.45
CA GLU A 83 -8.31 2.31 -1.89
C GLU A 83 -8.25 2.60 -3.39
N ARG A 84 -8.97 1.83 -4.21
CA ARG A 84 -9.08 2.06 -5.65
C ARG A 84 -9.67 3.43 -5.96
N LEU A 85 -10.76 3.81 -5.26
CA LEU A 85 -11.38 5.12 -5.43
C LEU A 85 -10.43 6.25 -5.03
N ARG A 86 -9.68 6.08 -3.94
CA ARG A 86 -8.66 7.04 -3.50
C ARG A 86 -7.59 7.26 -4.56
N LEU A 87 -7.07 6.18 -5.15
CA LEU A 87 -6.06 6.27 -6.22
C LEU A 87 -6.60 7.00 -7.46
N ILE A 88 -7.85 6.74 -7.85
CA ILE A 88 -8.50 7.43 -8.98
C ILE A 88 -8.63 8.93 -8.70
N GLN A 89 -9.08 9.30 -7.49
CA GLN A 89 -9.21 10.72 -7.11
C GLN A 89 -7.86 11.43 -7.11
N GLU A 90 -6.80 10.77 -6.64
CA GLU A 90 -5.46 11.32 -6.62
C GLU A 90 -4.92 11.53 -8.05
N ASP A 91 -5.12 10.57 -8.96
CA ASP A 91 -4.75 10.71 -10.37
C ASP A 91 -5.52 11.86 -11.06
N LEU A 92 -6.82 11.99 -10.81
CA LEU A 92 -7.63 13.10 -11.36
C LEU A 92 -7.13 14.48 -10.87
N LYS A 93 -6.79 14.60 -9.59
CA LYS A 93 -6.20 15.83 -9.04
C LYS A 93 -4.85 16.15 -9.68
N ASN A 94 -4.00 15.14 -9.87
CA ASN A 94 -2.70 15.29 -10.51
C ASN A 94 -2.82 15.71 -11.98
N ARG A 95 -3.80 15.19 -12.71
CA ARG A 95 -4.07 15.60 -14.10
C ARG A 95 -4.58 17.04 -14.20
N ALA A 96 -5.46 17.46 -13.28
CA ALA A 96 -5.97 18.83 -13.25
C ALA A 96 -4.84 19.87 -13.05
N GLN A 97 -3.84 19.56 -12.22
CA GLN A 97 -2.69 20.45 -11.96
C GLN A 97 -1.68 20.52 -13.12
N LYS A 98 -1.63 19.52 -14.00
CA LYS A 98 -0.63 19.40 -15.07
C LYS A 98 -1.05 20.03 -16.41
N THR A 99 -2.12 20.80 -16.49
CA THR A 99 -2.46 21.52 -17.73
C THR A 99 -1.38 22.57 -18.02
N PRO A 100 -0.55 22.40 -19.07
CA PRO A 100 0.42 23.41 -19.41
C PRO A 100 -0.37 24.56 -20.04
N TYR A 101 -0.41 25.70 -19.36
CA TYR A 101 -0.93 26.93 -19.92
C TYR A 101 0.01 27.38 -21.06
N VAL A 102 -0.24 26.89 -22.28
CA VAL A 102 0.55 27.27 -23.46
C VAL A 102 0.23 28.73 -23.79
N ARG A 103 1.05 29.66 -23.27
CA ARG A 103 1.02 31.06 -23.72
C ARG A 103 1.62 31.14 -25.11
N TYR A 104 0.79 31.18 -26.15
CA TYR A 104 1.25 31.51 -27.49
C TYR A 104 1.78 32.96 -27.49
N LYS A 105 3.11 33.14 -27.58
CA LYS A 105 3.70 34.46 -27.85
C LYS A 105 3.33 34.86 -29.28
N LYS A 106 2.55 35.94 -29.45
CA LYS A 106 2.28 36.56 -30.77
C LYS A 106 3.62 36.93 -31.41
N VAL A 107 4.05 36.19 -32.43
CA VAL A 107 5.21 36.53 -33.24
C VAL A 107 4.86 37.80 -34.02
N LYS A 108 5.54 38.92 -33.74
CA LYS A 108 5.41 40.16 -34.52
C LYS A 108 5.80 39.84 -35.97
N LYS A 109 4.87 40.02 -36.90
CA LYS A 109 5.15 39.94 -38.35
C LYS A 109 6.13 41.05 -38.72
N ILE A 110 7.42 40.75 -38.82
CA ILE A 110 8.41 41.68 -39.34
C ILE A 110 8.20 41.70 -40.86
N LYS A 111 7.55 42.77 -41.38
CA LYS A 111 7.41 42.98 -42.82
C LYS A 111 8.79 43.40 -43.36
N SER A 112 9.24 42.78 -44.44
CA SER A 112 10.52 43.18 -45.05
C SER A 112 10.38 44.44 -45.89
N ASN A 113 11.48 45.17 -46.06
CA ASN A 113 11.53 46.35 -46.95
C ASN A 113 11.55 45.96 -48.44
N LYS A 114 11.69 44.67 -48.78
CA LYS A 114 11.66 44.20 -50.16
C LYS A 114 10.21 43.94 -50.56
N VAL A 115 9.81 44.56 -51.65
CA VAL A 115 8.45 44.55 -52.19
C VAL A 115 8.45 43.78 -53.50
N CYS A 116 7.40 43.01 -53.77
CA CYS A 116 7.32 42.28 -55.03
C CYS A 116 6.97 43.23 -56.19
N PRO A 117 7.70 43.14 -57.32
CA PRO A 117 7.54 44.07 -58.44
C PRO A 117 6.19 43.94 -59.17
N SER A 118 5.47 42.82 -59.03
CA SER A 118 4.18 42.61 -59.70
C SER A 118 2.97 43.07 -58.87
N CYS A 119 2.97 42.79 -57.56
CA CYS A 119 1.84 43.03 -56.65
C CYS A 119 2.07 44.23 -55.71
N ASN A 120 3.28 44.81 -55.73
CA ASN A 120 3.78 45.85 -54.82
C ASN A 120 3.52 45.60 -53.32
N THR A 121 3.40 44.33 -52.91
CA THR A 121 3.26 43.95 -51.49
C THR A 121 4.59 43.44 -50.89
N PRO A 122 4.86 43.72 -49.60
CA PRO A 122 6.12 43.34 -48.95
C PRO A 122 6.23 41.83 -48.76
N PHE A 123 7.41 41.25 -49.02
CA PHE A 123 7.62 39.82 -48.77
C PHE A 123 7.60 39.51 -47.27
N ASN A 124 6.91 38.42 -46.88
CA ASN A 124 6.92 37.91 -45.51
C ASN A 124 8.16 37.03 -45.30
N PHE A 125 9.07 37.44 -44.42
CA PHE A 125 10.21 36.63 -43.97
C PHE A 125 9.79 35.69 -42.85
N ASN A 126 8.92 34.73 -43.14
CA ASN A 126 8.76 33.58 -42.25
C ASN A 126 9.20 32.35 -43.04
N PHE A 127 10.37 31.80 -42.69
CA PHE A 127 10.90 30.51 -43.14
C PHE A 127 11.32 30.40 -44.62
N GLY A 128 12.40 31.08 -45.00
CA GLY A 128 13.26 30.66 -46.13
C GLY A 128 12.69 30.76 -47.55
N PHE A 129 11.43 31.17 -47.74
CA PHE A 129 10.83 31.34 -49.07
C PHE A 129 10.38 32.78 -49.31
N GLN A 130 11.12 33.51 -50.16
CA GLN A 130 10.72 34.81 -50.70
C GLN A 130 9.82 34.60 -51.92
N ARG A 131 8.50 34.42 -51.71
CA ARG A 131 7.53 34.41 -52.81
C ARG A 131 6.36 35.34 -52.46
N CYS A 132 6.02 36.31 -53.33
CA CYS A 132 4.74 37.02 -53.26
C CYS A 132 3.68 36.05 -53.77
N ARG A 133 2.60 35.88 -53.03
CA ARG A 133 1.37 35.32 -53.58
C ARG A 133 0.65 36.46 -54.27
N CYS A 134 1.12 36.84 -55.45
CA CYS A 134 0.31 37.63 -56.36
C CYS A 134 -0.82 36.70 -56.79
N SER A 135 -2.06 37.05 -56.46
CA SER A 135 -3.23 36.43 -57.08
C SER A 135 -3.20 36.67 -58.58
#